data_AF-A0A364JW78-F1
#
_entry.id   AF-A0A364JW78-F1
#
_cell.length_a   1.000
_cell.length_b   1.000
_cell.length_c   1.000
_cell.angle_alpha   90.00
_cell.angle_beta   90.00
_cell.angle_gamma   90.00
#
_symmetry.space_group_name_H-M   'P 1'
#
loop_
_entity.id
_entity.type
_entity.pdbx_description
1 polymer ?
#
loop_
_entity_poly.entity_id
_entity_poly.type
_entity_poly.pdbx_seq_one_letter_code
_entity_poly.pdbx_strand_id
1 'polypeptide(L)' 'MWYFSWLLGLPLAAAFAVLNAMWYELMDDRARKRLSGDPTAEMAQHEDKSG' A
#
# COMPACT_ATOMS: atom_id res chain seq x y z
N MET A 1 8.93 29.96 -25.74
CA MET A 1 7.91 29.59 -24.74
C MET A 1 7.88 28.06 -24.57
N TRP A 2 8.96 27.45 -24.06
CA TRP A 2 9.10 25.98 -23.89
C TRP A 2 9.36 25.63 -22.42
N TYR A 3 10.14 26.48 -21.74
CA TYR A 3 10.52 26.30 -20.33
C TYR A 3 9.32 26.19 -19.39
N PHE A 4 8.19 26.80 -19.74
CA PHE A 4 6.94 26.70 -18.97
C PHE A 4 6.39 25.26 -18.96
N SER A 5 6.46 24.55 -20.08
CA SER A 5 6.02 23.14 -20.15
C SER A 5 6.88 22.22 -19.28
N TRP A 6 8.17 22.53 -19.11
CA TRP A 6 9.04 21.79 -18.19
C TRP A 6 8.73 22.11 -16.72
N LEU A 7 8.47 23.38 -16.41
CA LEU A 7 8.08 23.82 -15.08
C LEU A 7 6.71 23.32 -14.66
N LEU A 8 5.80 22.98 -15.59
CA LEU A 8 4.55 22.31 -15.25
C LEU A 8 4.68 20.79 -15.28
N GLY A 9 5.40 20.23 -16.26
CA GLY A 9 5.47 18.78 -16.45
C GLY A 9 6.24 18.06 -15.33
N LEU A 10 7.39 18.60 -14.91
CA LEU A 10 8.22 17.99 -13.86
C LEU A 10 7.51 17.94 -12.48
N PRO A 11 6.98 19.04 -11.94
CA PRO A 11 6.29 18.99 -10.66
C PRO A 11 4.94 18.28 -10.73
N LEU A 12 4.24 18.33 -11.88
CA LEU A 12 3.00 17.58 -12.06
C LEU A 12 3.26 16.06 -12.02
N ALA A 13 4.30 15.60 -12.71
CA ALA A 13 4.72 14.19 -12.68
C ALA A 13 5.17 13.77 -11.27
N ALA A 14 5.94 14.61 -10.57
CA ALA A 14 6.37 14.35 -9.20
C ALA A 14 5.19 14.27 -8.23
N ALA A 15 4.23 15.20 -8.33
CA ALA A 15 3.03 15.19 -7.50
C ALA A 15 2.18 13.93 -7.74
N PHE A 16 1.98 13.53 -9.00
CA PHE A 16 1.25 12.31 -9.33
C PHE A 16 1.94 11.06 -8.78
N ALA A 17 3.27 10.97 -8.86
CA ALA A 17 4.03 9.84 -8.33
C ALA A 17 3.90 9.74 -6.80
N VAL A 18 4.01 10.87 -6.09
CA VAL A 18 3.84 10.90 -4.63
C VAL A 18 2.42 10.51 -4.22
N LEU A 19 1.40 11.03 -4.89
CA LEU A 19 0.01 10.64 -4.64
C LEU A 19 -0.23 9.15 -4.90
N ASN A 20 0.33 8.62 -6.00
CA ASN A 20 0.21 7.21 -6.33
C ASN A 20 0.86 6.30 -5.27
N ALA A 21 2.04 6.68 -4.78
CA ALA A 21 2.73 5.96 -3.70
C ALA A 21 1.98 6.02 -2.36
N MET A 22 1.49 7.20 -1.96
CA MET A 22 0.68 7.34 -0.74
C MET A 22 -0.61 6.52 -0.79
N TRP A 23 -1.29 6.51 -1.95
CA TRP A 23 -2.50 5.70 -2.14
C TRP A 23 -2.19 4.20 -2.07
N TYR A 24 -1.10 3.76 -2.70
CA TYR A 24 -0.66 2.37 -2.66
C TYR A 24 -0.39 1.91 -1.24
N GLU A 25 0.41 2.66 -0.48
CA GLU A 25 0.70 2.39 0.93
C GLU A 25 -0.59 2.27 1.77
N LEU A 26 -1.53 3.22 1.60
CA LEU A 26 -2.80 3.21 2.35
C LEU A 26 -3.69 2.01 2.02
N MET A 27 -3.73 1.59 0.76
CA MET A 27 -4.51 0.43 0.32
C MET A 27 -3.85 -0.88 0.78
N ASP A 28 -2.53 -0.93 0.70
CA ASP A 28 -1.71 -2.08 1.10
C ASP A 28 -1.77 -2.29 2.62
N ASP A 29 -1.72 -1.24 3.43
CA ASP A 29 -1.98 -1.29 4.88
C ASP A 29 -3.35 -1.89 5.20
N ARG A 30 -4.39 -1.50 4.46
CA ARG A 30 -5.74 -2.06 4.65
C ARG A 30 -5.81 -3.54 4.25
N ALA A 31 -5.11 -3.92 3.19
CA ALA A 31 -5.05 -5.31 2.74
C ALA A 31 -4.28 -6.19 3.74
N ARG A 32 -3.10 -5.74 4.20
CA ARG A 32 -2.28 -6.41 5.21
C ARG A 32 -3.03 -6.59 6.51
N LYS A 33 -3.77 -5.58 6.97
CA LYS A 33 -4.56 -5.64 8.21
C LYS A 33 -5.70 -6.67 8.17
N ARG A 34 -6.24 -6.98 6.98
CA ARG A 34 -7.21 -8.09 6.82
C ARG A 34 -6.55 -9.45 6.95
N LEU A 35 -5.35 -9.61 6.40
CA LEU A 35 -4.60 -10.88 6.44
C LEU A 35 -4.05 -11.19 7.83
N SER A 36 -3.61 -10.18 8.60
CA SER A 36 -3.15 -10.36 9.98
C SER A 36 -4.28 -10.53 10.99
N GLY A 37 -5.52 -10.25 10.60
CA GLY A 37 -6.70 -10.27 11.46
C GLY A 37 -7.51 -11.55 11.37
N ASP A 38 -6.93 -12.65 10.88
CA ASP A 38 -7.61 -13.95 10.76
C ASP A 38 -7.24 -14.84 11.97
N PRO A 39 -7.91 -14.70 13.12
CA PRO A 39 -7.62 -15.49 14.32
C PRO A 39 -7.82 -17.01 14.10
N THR A 40 -8.51 -17.38 13.01
CA THR A 40 -8.71 -18.77 12.57
C THR A 40 -7.41 -19.47 12.21
N ALA A 41 -6.41 -18.76 11.65
CA ALA A 41 -5.12 -19.34 11.27
C ALA A 41 -4.26 -19.68 12.51
N GLU A 42 -4.39 -18.88 13.58
CA GLU A 42 -3.68 -19.11 14.85
C GLU A 42 -4.28 -20.29 15.63
N MET A 43 -5.60 -20.46 15.58
CA MET A 43 -6.30 -21.61 16.18
C MET A 43 -5.93 -22.94 15.50
N ALA A 44 -5.81 -22.96 14.16
CA ALA A 44 -5.44 -24.16 13.41
C ALA A 44 -4.01 -24.64 13.71
N GLN A 45 -3.07 -23.73 14.01
CA GLN A 45 -1.71 -24.12 14.43
C GLN A 45 -1.62 -24.64 15.87
N HIS A 46 -2.56 -24.25 16.74
CA HIS A 46 -2.60 -24.72 18.13
C HIS A 46 -3.23 -26.12 18.24
N GLU A 47 -4.16 -26.47 17.34
CA GLU A 47 -4.80 -27.80 17.30
C GLU A 47 -3.84 -28.90 16.80
N ASP A 48 -2.97 -28.59 15.83
CA ASP A 48 -1.96 -29.53 15.28
C ASP A 48 -0.84 -29.88 16.26
N LYS A 49 -0.45 -28.96 17.15
CA LYS A 49 0.59 -29.21 18.16
C LYS A 49 0.12 -29.96 19.41
N SER A 50 -1.20 -30.12 19.59
CA SER A 50 -1.75 -30.74 20.79
C SER A 50 -2.30 -32.16 20.58
N GLY A 51 -2.21 -32.68 19.34
CA GLY A 51 -2.57 -34.06 18.97
C GLY A 51 -1.38 -35.01 18.93
#